data_AF-A0AAN7P0Q8-F1
#
_entry.id   AF-A0AAN7P0Q8-F1
#
_cell.length_a   1.000
_cell.length_b   1.000
_cell.length_c   1.000
_cell.angle_alpha   90.00
_cell.angle_beta   90.00
_cell.angle_gamma   90.00
#
_symmetry.space_group_name_H-M   'P 1'
#
loop_
_entity.id
_entity.type
_entity.pdbx_description
1 polymer ?
#
loop_
_entity_poly.entity_id
_entity_poly.type
_entity_poly.pdbx_seq_one_letter_code
_entity_poly.pdbx_strand_id
1 'polypeptide(L)'
;MDVFYKRDEAIPAIKQENLKPSKTYKTQCENQRRAPLQCITNGNGVKISKELNANSCVSSADYSGVVNKNVDKCLQLVNDEATLKKYYFKEKVENSEDAVILQEYGKDIWRYLFKQEINCFWPKPNYMLKQKQLTYEMRSILIDWLVAVAHEYEIQEQTIYLSVNYIDRFLCTMSVVREKFQLLGAAAMMLAIKVEEVVALDAQEWVQLTGQAYNSRQIVRMEQLLLNVLKFDLNPPTVINYVQLICALFGLDKQTLYLAMFLLELTLLEEDFLEHLPSKLAVSSVVLARYMLNKRNPYFLKLELSCGYNFHQLKPVIVKQHRAFEDSPTKQLQSIQNKYKTDKYGCVANITPLHLNFEDK
;
A
#
# COMPACT_ATOMS: atom_id res chain seq x y z
N MET A 1 -16.65 37.17 -44.52
CA MET A 1 -16.60 35.71 -44.74
C MET A 1 -16.92 35.05 -43.41
N ASP A 2 -18.20 35.11 -43.05
CA ASP A 2 -18.84 34.32 -42.01
C ASP A 2 -19.31 33.01 -42.64
N VAL A 3 -18.82 31.87 -42.15
CA VAL A 3 -19.29 30.54 -42.57
C VAL A 3 -19.15 29.58 -41.37
N PHE A 4 -20.26 29.51 -40.62
CA PHE A 4 -20.81 28.41 -39.80
C PHE A 4 -20.24 28.09 -38.40
N TYR A 5 -20.87 28.73 -37.40
CA TYR A 5 -21.46 28.02 -36.27
C TYR A 5 -22.58 27.09 -36.76
N LYS A 6 -22.52 25.79 -36.43
CA LYS A 6 -23.70 24.92 -36.30
C LYS A 6 -23.63 24.19 -34.97
N ARG A 7 -24.65 24.43 -34.15
CA ARG A 7 -25.03 23.68 -32.97
C ARG A 7 -25.68 22.34 -33.37
N ASP A 8 -25.69 21.43 -32.39
CA ASP A 8 -26.59 20.28 -32.23
C ASP A 8 -26.32 19.03 -33.09
N GLU A 9 -25.43 18.17 -32.59
CA GLU A 9 -25.68 16.72 -32.60
C GLU A 9 -25.38 16.15 -31.21
N ALA A 10 -26.44 15.71 -30.54
CA ALA A 10 -26.36 14.98 -29.29
C ALA A 10 -25.63 13.65 -29.54
N ILE A 11 -24.58 13.39 -28.76
CA ILE A 11 -23.98 12.05 -28.67
C ILE A 11 -25.10 11.09 -28.23
N PRO A 12 -25.42 10.03 -28.99
CA PRO A 12 -26.46 9.09 -28.59
C PRO A 12 -26.10 8.47 -27.24
N ALA A 13 -27.01 8.59 -26.28
CA ALA A 13 -26.91 7.86 -25.02
C ALA A 13 -26.74 6.37 -25.33
N ILE A 14 -25.59 5.81 -24.98
CA ILE A 14 -25.38 4.36 -24.96
C ILE A 14 -26.39 3.83 -23.94
N LYS A 15 -27.41 3.13 -24.43
CA LYS A 15 -28.38 2.44 -23.58
C LYS A 15 -27.61 1.55 -22.61
N GLN A 16 -27.72 1.84 -21.31
CA GLN A 16 -27.27 1.01 -20.20
C GLN A 16 -28.14 -0.26 -20.06
N GLU A 17 -28.39 -0.96 -21.16
CA GLU A 17 -29.06 -2.26 -21.17
C GLU A 17 -28.04 -3.27 -21.68
N ASN A 18 -27.33 -3.90 -20.73
CA ASN A 18 -26.64 -5.22 -20.82
C ASN A 18 -25.30 -5.34 -20.06
N LEU A 19 -25.07 -4.55 -19.01
CA LEU A 19 -24.16 -4.93 -17.93
C LEU A 19 -24.97 -5.30 -16.70
N LYS A 20 -25.65 -6.46 -16.76
CA LYS A 20 -26.14 -7.11 -15.55
C LYS A 20 -24.92 -7.65 -14.81
N PRO A 21 -24.68 -7.31 -13.53
CA PRO A 21 -23.67 -7.99 -12.75
C PRO A 21 -23.96 -9.49 -12.80
N SER A 22 -22.91 -10.25 -13.14
CA SER A 22 -22.95 -11.71 -13.17
C SER A 22 -23.60 -12.23 -11.87
N LYS A 23 -24.64 -13.04 -12.01
CA LYS A 23 -25.38 -13.64 -10.89
C LYS A 23 -24.53 -14.58 -10.01
N THR A 24 -23.24 -14.75 -10.33
CA THR A 24 -22.32 -15.65 -9.64
C THR A 24 -21.83 -15.11 -8.29
N TYR A 25 -21.89 -13.80 -8.04
CA TYR A 25 -21.39 -13.20 -6.78
C TYR A 25 -22.31 -13.43 -5.57
N LYS A 26 -23.57 -13.85 -5.76
CA LYS A 26 -24.53 -14.03 -4.65
C LYS A 26 -24.35 -15.33 -3.88
N THR A 27 -23.78 -16.37 -4.48
CA THR A 27 -23.83 -17.73 -3.91
C THR A 27 -22.63 -18.10 -3.03
N GLN A 28 -21.54 -17.32 -3.06
CA GLN A 28 -20.39 -17.54 -2.17
C GLN A 28 -20.47 -16.80 -0.83
N CYS A 29 -21.26 -15.73 -0.77
CA CYS A 29 -21.39 -14.90 0.44
C CYS A 29 -22.20 -15.57 1.58
N GLU A 30 -22.96 -16.63 1.31
CA GLU A 30 -23.77 -17.30 2.36
C GLU A 30 -22.94 -18.21 3.27
N ASN A 31 -21.77 -18.69 2.85
CA ASN A 31 -20.99 -19.68 3.59
C ASN A 31 -19.82 -19.11 4.41
N GLN A 32 -19.58 -17.79 4.40
CA GLN A 32 -18.52 -17.15 5.18
C GLN A 32 -18.94 -15.82 5.81
N ARG A 33 -20.09 -15.78 6.50
CA ARG A 33 -20.41 -14.66 7.40
C ARG A 33 -19.41 -14.61 8.55
N ARG A 34 -18.27 -13.92 8.38
CA ARG A 34 -17.48 -13.45 9.51
C ARG A 34 -18.33 -12.38 10.21
N ALA A 35 -18.56 -12.57 11.50
CA ALA A 35 -19.31 -11.62 12.31
C ALA A 35 -18.71 -10.20 12.15
N PRO A 36 -19.51 -9.13 12.33
CA PRO A 36 -18.94 -7.82 12.61
C PRO A 36 -17.91 -7.96 13.73
N LEU A 37 -16.93 -7.05 13.84
CA LEU A 37 -15.94 -7.02 14.92
C LEU A 37 -16.62 -6.89 16.30
N GLN A 38 -17.31 -7.94 16.76
CA GLN A 38 -17.95 -8.09 18.04
C GLN A 38 -16.90 -8.69 18.96
N CYS A 39 -16.46 -7.88 19.92
CA CYS A 39 -16.02 -8.29 21.25
C CYS A 39 -15.22 -9.61 21.31
N ILE A 40 -13.98 -9.63 20.82
CA ILE A 40 -12.97 -10.50 21.43
C ILE A 40 -12.64 -9.86 22.79
N THR A 41 -13.38 -10.27 23.82
CA THR A 41 -12.92 -10.20 25.19
C THR A 41 -11.93 -11.34 25.36
N ASN A 42 -10.64 -11.03 25.41
CA ASN A 42 -9.71 -11.95 26.05
C ASN A 42 -10.00 -11.90 27.56
N GLY A 43 -10.90 -12.80 27.99
CA GLY A 43 -10.92 -13.27 29.35
C GLY A 43 -9.59 -13.97 29.61
N ASN A 44 -8.64 -13.21 30.15
CA ASN A 44 -7.62 -13.65 31.10
C ASN A 44 -6.83 -12.40 31.52
N GLY A 45 -7.19 -11.88 32.69
CA GLY A 45 -6.45 -10.83 33.34
C GLY A 45 -5.05 -11.32 33.69
N VAL A 46 -4.06 -10.89 32.91
CA VAL A 46 -2.67 -10.82 33.36
C VAL A 46 -2.25 -9.36 33.22
N LYS A 47 -2.16 -8.68 34.37
CA LYS A 47 -1.52 -7.36 34.46
C LYS A 47 -0.05 -7.53 34.11
N ILE A 48 0.38 -7.04 32.96
CA ILE A 48 1.80 -6.77 32.70
C ILE A 48 2.00 -5.27 32.86
N SER A 49 2.31 -4.86 34.09
CA SER A 49 2.91 -3.55 34.36
C SER A 49 4.36 -3.59 33.88
N LYS A 50 4.63 -3.03 32.70
CA LYS A 50 5.96 -2.53 32.35
C LYS A 50 5.90 -1.02 32.39
N GLU A 51 6.45 -0.45 33.46
CA GLU A 51 6.86 0.95 33.51
C GLU A 51 7.89 1.16 32.40
N LEU A 52 7.45 1.77 31.29
CA LEU A 52 8.36 2.30 30.29
C LEU A 52 8.74 3.71 30.72
N ASN A 53 10.01 3.85 31.10
CA ASN A 53 10.65 5.11 31.46
C ASN A 53 10.48 6.11 30.31
N ALA A 54 9.64 7.11 30.54
CA ALA A 54 9.43 8.23 29.64
C ALA A 54 10.63 9.18 29.70
N ASN A 55 11.78 8.78 29.17
CA ASN A 55 12.97 9.64 29.02
C ASN A 55 13.88 9.12 27.91
N SER A 56 13.41 9.16 26.66
CA SER A 56 14.24 9.30 25.46
C SER A 56 13.36 9.63 24.25
N CYS A 57 12.68 10.78 24.31
CA CYS A 57 12.11 11.35 23.09
C CYS A 57 13.26 11.89 22.24
N VAL A 58 13.66 11.13 21.20
CA VAL A 58 14.43 11.69 20.09
C VAL A 58 13.58 12.80 19.48
N SER A 59 14.18 13.98 19.32
CA SER A 59 13.45 15.18 18.92
C SER A 59 12.86 15.02 17.52
N SER A 60 11.68 15.59 17.30
CA SER A 60 10.92 15.52 16.04
C SER A 60 11.64 16.10 14.82
N ALA A 61 12.73 16.85 15.01
CA ALA A 61 13.54 17.41 13.93
C ALA A 61 14.50 16.38 13.32
N ASP A 62 15.03 15.46 14.14
CA ASP A 62 16.08 14.51 13.72
C ASP A 62 15.54 13.42 12.78
N TYR A 63 14.28 13.02 12.97
CA TYR A 63 13.62 12.00 12.14
C TYR A 63 13.38 12.48 10.71
N SER A 64 12.90 13.72 10.55
CA SER A 64 12.63 14.31 9.24
C SER A 64 13.92 14.61 8.44
N GLY A 65 15.02 14.95 9.13
CA GLY A 65 16.27 15.36 8.50
C GLY A 65 17.04 14.23 7.82
N VAL A 66 17.03 13.01 8.40
CA VAL A 66 17.73 11.85 7.81
C VAL A 66 16.95 11.26 6.63
N VAL A 67 15.61 11.25 6.74
CA VAL A 67 14.71 10.79 5.68
C VAL A 67 14.80 11.70 4.44
N ASN A 68 14.82 13.02 4.64
CA ASN A 68 14.92 14.00 3.54
C ASN A 68 16.25 13.92 2.79
N LYS A 69 17.39 13.75 3.48
CA LYS A 69 18.72 13.71 2.83
C LYS A 69 18.86 12.60 1.79
N ASN A 70 18.21 11.46 2.01
CA ASN A 70 18.29 10.35 1.06
C ASN A 70 17.46 10.64 -0.19
N VAL A 71 16.23 11.12 -0.02
CA VAL A 71 15.40 11.52 -1.16
C VAL A 71 16.04 12.66 -1.94
N ASP A 72 16.67 13.63 -1.27
CA ASP A 72 17.44 14.70 -1.92
C ASP A 72 18.58 14.13 -2.76
N LYS A 73 19.29 13.12 -2.23
CA LYS A 73 20.33 12.41 -2.99
C LYS A 73 19.74 11.67 -4.20
N CYS A 74 18.59 11.00 -4.06
CA CYS A 74 17.88 10.38 -5.19
C CYS A 74 17.53 11.43 -6.25
N LEU A 75 16.90 12.53 -5.82
CA LEU A 75 16.50 13.61 -6.70
C LEU A 75 17.73 14.23 -7.39
N GLN A 76 18.84 14.43 -6.69
CA GLN A 76 20.10 14.89 -7.29
C GLN A 76 20.60 13.92 -8.38
N LEU A 77 20.63 12.62 -8.11
CA LEU A 77 21.07 11.59 -9.07
C LEU A 77 20.13 11.50 -10.28
N VAL A 78 18.82 11.61 -10.06
CA VAL A 78 17.81 11.60 -11.13
C VAL A 78 17.81 12.93 -11.90
N ASN A 79 18.29 14.01 -11.31
CA ASN A 79 18.45 15.30 -11.98
C ASN A 79 19.73 15.33 -12.86
N ASP A 80 20.73 14.50 -12.57
CA ASP A 80 21.97 14.40 -13.37
C ASP A 80 21.76 13.54 -14.63
N GLU A 81 21.50 14.25 -15.73
CA GLU A 81 21.21 13.65 -17.03
C GLU A 81 22.40 12.85 -17.61
N ALA A 82 23.64 13.21 -17.27
CA ALA A 82 24.84 12.52 -17.77
C ALA A 82 25.02 11.16 -17.07
N THR A 83 24.83 11.12 -15.75
CA THR A 83 24.82 9.88 -14.98
C THR A 83 23.66 8.99 -15.43
N LEU A 84 22.45 9.53 -15.60
CA LEU A 84 21.31 8.75 -16.10
C LEU A 84 21.57 8.17 -17.50
N LYS A 85 22.00 8.96 -18.49
CA LYS A 85 22.26 8.46 -19.85
C LYS A 85 23.32 7.35 -19.92
N LYS A 86 24.25 7.31 -18.96
CA LYS A 86 25.28 6.27 -18.87
C LYS A 86 24.73 4.92 -18.41
N TYR A 87 23.71 4.94 -17.54
CA TYR A 87 23.20 3.74 -16.87
C TYR A 87 21.78 3.34 -17.31
N TYR A 88 21.00 4.25 -17.88
CA TYR A 88 19.65 4.04 -18.38
C TYR A 88 19.61 3.98 -19.92
N PHE A 89 18.67 3.18 -20.46
CA PHE A 89 18.32 3.06 -21.89
C PHE A 89 19.30 2.31 -22.81
N LYS A 90 19.77 1.12 -22.40
CA LYS A 90 20.41 0.18 -23.36
C LYS A 90 19.61 -1.10 -23.64
N GLU A 91 18.57 -1.41 -22.88
CA GLU A 91 17.71 -2.57 -23.16
C GLU A 91 16.48 -2.13 -23.94
N LYS A 92 16.22 -2.80 -25.06
CA LYS A 92 14.96 -2.70 -25.80
C LYS A 92 13.85 -3.19 -24.89
N VAL A 93 13.01 -2.28 -24.40
CA VAL A 93 11.74 -2.65 -23.80
C VAL A 93 10.85 -3.14 -24.95
N GLU A 94 10.24 -4.32 -24.79
CA GLU A 94 9.35 -4.90 -25.80
C GLU A 94 8.18 -3.96 -26.10
N ASN A 95 7.66 -4.00 -27.34
CA ASN A 95 6.61 -3.12 -27.88
C ASN A 95 5.26 -3.22 -27.14
N SER A 96 5.17 -2.72 -25.91
CA SER A 96 3.91 -2.42 -25.22
C SER A 96 3.72 -0.90 -25.12
N GLU A 97 2.47 -0.44 -25.07
CA GLU A 97 2.17 1.00 -24.89
C GLU A 97 2.79 1.54 -23.58
N ASP A 98 2.77 0.74 -22.51
CA ASP A 98 3.42 1.06 -21.23
C ASP A 98 4.93 1.26 -21.38
N ALA A 99 5.59 0.46 -22.22
CA ALA A 99 7.03 0.59 -22.48
C ALA A 99 7.38 1.93 -23.14
N VAL A 100 6.54 2.37 -24.09
CA VAL A 100 6.71 3.65 -24.78
C VAL A 100 6.50 4.82 -23.82
N ILE A 101 5.44 4.75 -23.00
CA ILE A 101 5.16 5.77 -21.97
C ILE A 101 6.30 5.84 -20.96
N LEU A 102 6.81 4.71 -20.48
CA LEU A 102 7.93 4.68 -19.53
C LEU A 102 9.23 5.19 -20.15
N GLN A 103 9.43 4.97 -21.46
CA GLN A 103 10.57 5.51 -22.17
C GLN A 103 10.53 7.04 -22.23
N GLU A 104 9.36 7.63 -22.45
CA GLU A 104 9.17 9.08 -22.59
C GLU A 104 9.05 9.78 -21.23
N TYR A 105 8.20 9.26 -20.33
CA TYR A 105 7.79 9.91 -19.08
C TYR A 105 8.33 9.24 -17.81
N GLY A 106 8.95 8.05 -17.90
CA GLY A 106 9.35 7.29 -16.71
C GLY A 106 10.25 8.08 -15.76
N LYS A 107 11.14 8.93 -16.30
CA LYS A 107 11.99 9.83 -15.50
C LYS A 107 11.17 10.88 -14.75
N ASP A 108 10.21 11.50 -15.43
CA ASP A 108 9.41 12.57 -14.84
C ASP A 108 8.42 12.02 -13.81
N ILE A 109 7.85 10.84 -14.07
CA ILE A 109 7.04 10.09 -13.10
C ILE A 109 7.89 9.78 -11.85
N TRP A 110 9.11 9.24 -12.03
CA TRP A 110 10.01 8.94 -10.91
C TRP A 110 10.31 10.19 -10.07
N ARG A 111 10.67 11.30 -10.71
CA ARG A 111 10.92 12.60 -10.03
C ARG A 111 9.68 13.11 -9.31
N TYR A 112 8.53 13.01 -9.94
CA TYR A 112 7.26 13.42 -9.35
C TYR A 112 6.95 12.62 -8.09
N LEU A 113 7.07 11.29 -8.13
CA LEU A 113 6.80 10.42 -6.99
C LEU A 113 7.68 10.77 -5.79
N PHE A 114 9.00 10.89 -5.97
CA PHE A 114 9.91 11.26 -4.87
C PHE A 114 9.65 12.68 -4.35
N LYS A 115 9.32 13.63 -5.22
CA LYS A 115 8.93 14.98 -4.80
C LYS A 115 7.63 14.95 -3.99
N GLN A 116 6.64 14.15 -4.39
CA GLN A 116 5.41 13.97 -3.63
C GLN A 116 5.68 13.29 -2.29
N GLU A 117 6.58 12.30 -2.26
CA GLU A 117 6.95 11.61 -1.03
C GLU A 117 7.57 12.54 0.01
N ILE A 118 8.29 13.60 -0.38
CA ILE A 118 8.77 14.61 0.58
C ILE A 118 7.65 15.53 1.08
N ASN A 119 6.75 15.93 0.18
CA ASN A 119 5.77 16.97 0.46
C ASN A 119 4.46 16.44 1.07
N CYS A 120 4.24 15.13 1.01
CA CYS A 120 3.04 14.48 1.52
C CYS A 120 3.01 14.47 3.05
N PHE A 121 1.80 14.56 3.62
CA PHE A 121 1.59 14.36 5.05
C PHE A 121 1.62 12.87 5.39
N TRP A 122 2.76 12.39 5.89
CA TRP A 122 2.91 11.01 6.37
C TRP A 122 2.31 10.81 7.76
N PRO A 123 1.58 9.70 7.98
CA PRO A 123 1.21 9.29 9.32
C PRO A 123 2.45 9.14 10.20
N LYS A 124 2.43 9.72 11.41
CA LYS A 124 3.55 9.59 12.34
C LYS A 124 3.47 8.24 13.05
N PRO A 125 4.56 7.47 13.18
CA PRO A 125 4.54 6.13 13.77
C PRO A 125 3.97 6.05 15.18
N ASN A 126 3.84 7.17 15.90
CA ASN A 126 3.34 7.23 17.27
C ASN A 126 1.91 7.78 17.39
N TYR A 127 1.15 7.90 16.29
CA TYR A 127 -0.21 8.44 16.34
C TYR A 127 -1.13 7.60 17.25
N MET A 128 -0.86 6.31 17.41
CA MET A 128 -1.68 5.43 18.26
C MET A 128 -1.57 5.79 19.75
N LEU A 129 -0.49 6.46 20.19
CA LEU A 129 -0.38 6.96 21.56
C LEU A 129 -1.48 7.98 21.92
N LYS A 130 -2.06 8.64 20.91
CA LYS A 130 -3.19 9.56 21.09
C LYS A 130 -4.54 8.84 21.14
N GLN A 131 -4.60 7.58 20.70
CA GLN A 131 -5.82 6.79 20.63
C GLN A 131 -6.06 6.09 21.97
N LYS A 132 -7.12 6.49 22.68
CA LYS A 132 -7.42 5.95 24.02
C LYS A 132 -7.99 4.53 24.01
N GLN A 133 -8.57 4.10 22.89
CA GLN A 133 -9.32 2.84 22.78
C GLN A 133 -8.83 1.93 21.65
N LEU A 134 -7.78 2.32 20.92
CA LEU A 134 -7.25 1.57 19.79
C LEU A 134 -5.80 1.19 20.05
N THR A 135 -5.40 0.06 19.49
CA THR A 135 -4.04 -0.46 19.51
C THR A 135 -3.60 -0.79 18.08
N TYR A 136 -2.28 -0.93 17.86
CA TYR A 136 -1.78 -1.39 16.56
C TYR A 136 -2.28 -2.79 16.20
N GLU A 137 -2.48 -3.67 17.18
CA GLU A 137 -3.11 -4.98 16.96
C GLU A 137 -4.52 -4.84 16.36
N MET A 138 -5.34 -3.92 16.87
CA MET A 138 -6.67 -3.65 16.29
C MET A 138 -6.55 -3.13 14.86
N ARG A 139 -5.55 -2.28 14.56
CA ARG A 139 -5.27 -1.81 13.20
C ARG A 139 -4.91 -2.98 12.28
N SER A 140 -4.02 -3.89 12.71
CA SER A 140 -3.64 -5.05 11.90
C SER A 140 -4.84 -5.96 11.61
N ILE A 141 -5.73 -6.16 12.58
CA ILE A 141 -6.99 -6.90 12.39
C ILE A 141 -7.89 -6.21 11.33
N LEU A 142 -8.03 -4.89 11.41
CA LEU A 142 -8.83 -4.14 10.43
C LEU A 142 -8.24 -4.24 9.02
N ILE A 143 -6.92 -4.12 8.89
CA ILE A 143 -6.22 -4.20 7.60
C ILE A 143 -6.31 -5.61 7.01
N ASP A 144 -6.12 -6.66 7.82
CA ASP A 144 -6.30 -8.05 7.37
C ASP A 144 -7.70 -8.29 6.82
N TRP A 145 -8.74 -7.76 7.50
CA TRP A 145 -10.10 -7.79 6.99
C TRP A 145 -10.27 -7.03 5.67
N LEU A 146 -9.70 -5.83 5.55
CA LEU A 146 -9.74 -5.05 4.31
C LEU A 146 -9.05 -5.77 3.13
N VAL A 147 -7.94 -6.45 3.38
CA VAL A 147 -7.26 -7.28 2.37
C VAL A 147 -8.15 -8.44 1.93
N ALA A 148 -8.84 -9.11 2.88
CA ALA A 148 -9.77 -10.18 2.55
C ALA A 148 -10.92 -9.69 1.66
N VAL A 149 -11.52 -8.54 1.99
CA VAL A 149 -12.55 -7.90 1.17
C VAL A 149 -12.00 -7.54 -0.22
N ALA A 150 -10.82 -6.93 -0.28
CA ALA A 150 -10.21 -6.57 -1.55
C ALA A 150 -9.92 -7.79 -2.43
N HIS A 151 -9.49 -8.90 -1.84
CA HIS A 151 -9.24 -10.13 -2.57
C HIS A 151 -10.53 -10.74 -3.14
N GLU A 152 -11.61 -10.78 -2.35
CA GLU A 152 -12.91 -11.33 -2.76
C GLU A 152 -13.56 -10.51 -3.90
N TYR A 153 -13.41 -9.19 -3.87
CA TYR A 153 -13.99 -8.28 -4.88
C TYR A 153 -13.01 -7.93 -6.01
N GLU A 154 -11.86 -8.61 -6.08
CA GLU A 154 -10.80 -8.40 -7.08
C GLU A 154 -10.31 -6.94 -7.20
N ILE A 155 -10.33 -6.22 -6.08
CA ILE A 155 -9.88 -4.82 -5.96
C ILE A 155 -8.35 -4.76 -6.13
N GLN A 156 -7.86 -3.70 -6.78
CA GLN A 156 -6.43 -3.48 -7.02
C GLN A 156 -5.66 -3.26 -5.71
N GLU A 157 -4.37 -3.63 -5.69
CA GLU A 157 -3.53 -3.40 -4.52
C GLU A 157 -3.41 -1.92 -4.17
N GLN A 158 -3.34 -1.06 -5.18
CA GLN A 158 -3.25 0.39 -5.02
C GLN A 158 -4.37 0.93 -4.11
N THR A 159 -5.60 0.44 -4.31
CA THR A 159 -6.79 0.78 -3.53
C THR A 159 -6.63 0.40 -2.06
N ILE A 160 -6.03 -0.75 -1.74
CA ILE A 160 -5.73 -1.17 -0.37
C ILE A 160 -4.77 -0.17 0.28
N TYR A 161 -3.66 0.17 -0.39
CA TYR A 161 -2.67 1.11 0.16
C TYR A 161 -3.24 2.53 0.37
N LEU A 162 -4.08 3.01 -0.56
CA LEU A 162 -4.80 4.27 -0.39
C LEU A 162 -5.73 4.21 0.84
N SER A 163 -6.51 3.13 0.99
CA SER A 163 -7.41 2.96 2.12
C SER A 163 -6.67 3.00 3.47
N VAL A 164 -5.52 2.31 3.57
CA VAL A 164 -4.69 2.30 4.78
C VAL A 164 -4.09 3.67 5.04
N ASN A 165 -3.59 4.35 4.01
CA ASN A 165 -3.08 5.72 4.13
C ASN A 165 -4.15 6.67 4.70
N TYR A 166 -5.39 6.59 4.19
CA TYR A 166 -6.50 7.40 4.67
C TYR A 166 -6.82 7.12 6.14
N ILE A 167 -6.87 5.84 6.55
CA ILE A 167 -7.09 5.43 7.94
C ILE A 167 -6.01 6.03 8.84
N ASP A 168 -4.74 5.83 8.49
CA ASP A 168 -3.61 6.25 9.33
C ASP A 168 -3.52 7.79 9.45
N ARG A 169 -3.75 8.53 8.36
CA ARG A 169 -3.79 10.01 8.39
C ARG A 169 -4.99 10.53 9.17
N PHE A 170 -6.13 9.86 9.09
CA PHE A 170 -7.29 10.19 9.90
C PHE A 170 -6.99 10.02 11.39
N LEU A 171 -6.39 8.89 11.79
CA LEU A 171 -6.02 8.60 13.17
C LEU A 171 -4.92 9.52 13.72
N CYS A 172 -4.12 10.15 12.86
CA CYS A 172 -3.18 11.20 13.27
C CYS A 172 -3.88 12.45 13.82
N THR A 173 -5.11 12.70 13.38
CA THR A 173 -5.85 13.95 13.61
C THR A 173 -7.05 13.74 14.53
N MET A 174 -7.76 12.62 14.40
CA MET A 174 -9.01 12.33 15.07
C MET A 174 -8.87 11.14 16.03
N SER A 175 -9.43 11.26 17.23
CA SER A 175 -9.59 10.11 18.13
C SER A 175 -10.81 9.30 17.72
N VAL A 176 -10.66 7.98 17.65
CA VAL A 176 -11.75 7.06 17.28
C VAL A 176 -11.99 6.07 18.41
N VAL A 177 -13.27 5.85 18.73
CA VAL A 177 -13.69 4.82 19.68
C VAL A 177 -13.75 3.46 18.99
N ARG A 178 -13.54 2.37 19.74
CA ARG A 178 -13.41 1.01 19.21
C ARG A 178 -14.57 0.62 18.30
N GLU A 179 -15.81 0.97 18.68
CA GLU A 179 -17.05 0.61 17.98
C GLU A 179 -17.22 1.34 16.63
N LYS A 180 -16.43 2.39 16.38
CA LYS A 180 -16.45 3.16 15.13
C LYS A 180 -15.25 2.86 14.25
N PHE A 181 -14.33 2.00 14.68
CA PHE A 181 -13.10 1.77 13.94
C PHE A 181 -13.34 0.98 12.64
N GLN A 182 -14.22 -0.03 12.65
CA GLN A 182 -14.61 -0.72 11.42
C GLN A 182 -15.35 0.21 10.44
N LEU A 183 -16.18 1.13 10.95
CA LEU A 183 -16.85 2.14 10.13
C LEU A 183 -15.84 3.06 9.41
N LEU A 184 -14.77 3.47 10.10
CA LEU A 184 -13.67 4.21 9.48
C LEU A 184 -13.03 3.40 8.35
N GLY A 185 -12.70 2.12 8.59
CA GLY A 185 -12.09 1.25 7.58
C GLY A 185 -12.98 1.05 6.35
N ALA A 186 -14.27 0.77 6.55
CA ALA A 186 -15.23 0.61 5.47
C ALA A 186 -15.38 1.89 4.64
N ALA A 187 -15.49 3.05 5.29
CA ALA A 187 -15.58 4.34 4.59
C ALA A 187 -14.28 4.70 3.85
N ALA A 188 -13.12 4.38 4.42
CA ALA A 188 -11.83 4.61 3.78
C ALA A 188 -11.62 3.73 2.55
N MET A 189 -11.99 2.46 2.60
CA MET A 189 -11.93 1.58 1.43
C MET A 189 -12.96 1.99 0.38
N MET A 190 -14.20 2.34 0.78
CA MET A 190 -15.20 2.88 -0.15
C MET A 190 -14.70 4.14 -0.87
N LEU A 191 -14.01 5.03 -0.15
CA LEU A 191 -13.41 6.23 -0.73
C LEU A 191 -12.26 5.88 -1.68
N ALA A 192 -11.36 4.96 -1.30
CA ALA A 192 -10.25 4.52 -2.14
C ALA A 192 -10.74 3.89 -3.45
N ILE A 193 -11.80 3.07 -3.40
CA ILE A 193 -12.42 2.49 -4.59
C ILE A 193 -12.91 3.58 -5.54
N LYS A 194 -13.56 4.63 -5.03
CA LYS A 194 -14.02 5.75 -5.89
C LYS A 194 -12.88 6.54 -6.53
N VAL A 195 -11.68 6.48 -5.97
CA VAL A 195 -10.49 7.19 -6.47
C VAL A 195 -9.76 6.34 -7.52
N GLU A 196 -9.60 5.05 -7.26
CA GLU A 196 -8.69 4.19 -8.04
C GLU A 196 -9.41 3.20 -8.96
N GLU A 197 -10.60 2.72 -8.60
CA GLU A 197 -11.31 1.68 -9.36
C GLU A 197 -12.24 2.28 -10.42
N VAL A 198 -12.42 1.54 -11.52
CA VAL A 198 -13.37 1.89 -12.58
C VAL A 198 -14.82 1.81 -12.09
N VAL A 199 -15.11 0.86 -11.20
CA VAL A 199 -16.46 0.58 -10.70
C VAL A 199 -16.50 0.74 -9.20
N ALA A 200 -17.34 1.66 -8.73
CA ALA A 200 -17.58 1.86 -7.31
C ALA A 200 -18.55 0.83 -6.73
N LEU A 201 -18.30 0.41 -5.48
CA LEU A 201 -19.27 -0.35 -4.68
C LEU A 201 -20.25 0.61 -4.00
N ASP A 202 -21.55 0.28 -4.08
CA ASP A 202 -22.58 1.05 -3.40
C ASP A 202 -22.44 0.95 -1.87
N ALA A 203 -22.87 2.00 -1.16
CA ALA A 203 -22.86 2.03 0.29
C ALA A 203 -23.70 0.91 0.92
N GLN A 204 -24.70 0.37 0.20
CA GLN A 204 -25.43 -0.82 0.65
C GLN A 204 -24.58 -2.09 0.68
N GLU A 205 -23.62 -2.23 -0.23
CA GLU A 205 -22.70 -3.38 -0.23
C GLU A 205 -21.84 -3.34 1.05
N TRP A 206 -21.34 -2.16 1.41
CA TRP A 206 -20.61 -1.94 2.65
C TRP A 206 -21.43 -2.20 3.92
N VAL A 207 -22.74 -1.99 3.88
CA VAL A 207 -23.64 -2.40 4.98
C VAL A 207 -23.61 -3.92 5.16
N GLN A 208 -23.65 -4.69 4.05
CA GLN A 208 -23.58 -6.15 4.13
C GLN A 208 -22.20 -6.62 4.58
N LEU A 209 -21.12 -6.06 4.03
CA LEU A 209 -19.73 -6.40 4.39
C LEU A 209 -19.40 -6.15 5.87
N THR A 210 -20.05 -5.17 6.48
CA THR A 210 -19.91 -4.88 7.91
C THR A 210 -20.87 -5.69 8.79
N GLY A 211 -21.54 -6.69 8.23
CA GLY A 211 -22.51 -7.51 8.97
C GLY A 211 -23.70 -6.72 9.49
N GLN A 212 -24.09 -5.65 8.78
CA GLN A 212 -25.17 -4.74 9.14
C GLN A 212 -24.96 -3.99 10.48
N ALA A 213 -23.71 -3.91 10.96
CA ALA A 213 -23.37 -3.13 12.16
C ALA A 213 -23.61 -1.63 11.98
N TYR A 214 -23.61 -1.16 10.72
CA TYR A 214 -23.84 0.23 10.35
C TYR A 214 -24.85 0.31 9.20
N ASN A 215 -25.56 1.42 9.09
CA ASN A 215 -26.42 1.72 7.94
C ASN A 215 -25.70 2.59 6.90
N SER A 216 -26.21 2.63 5.66
CA SER A 216 -25.57 3.36 4.56
C SER A 216 -25.38 4.85 4.88
N ARG A 217 -26.29 5.46 5.64
CA ARG A 217 -26.17 6.87 6.06
C ARG A 217 -24.96 7.09 6.98
N GLN A 218 -24.66 6.16 7.87
CA GLN A 218 -23.48 6.23 8.73
C GLN A 218 -22.19 6.09 7.91
N ILE A 219 -22.16 5.19 6.93
CA ILE A 219 -21.00 4.95 6.06
C ILE A 219 -20.72 6.20 5.21
N VAL A 220 -21.73 6.76 4.56
CA VAL A 220 -21.58 8.00 3.76
C VAL A 220 -21.18 9.19 4.62
N ARG A 221 -21.72 9.33 5.83
CA ARG A 221 -21.28 10.39 6.76
C ARG A 221 -19.84 10.23 7.21
N MET A 222 -19.39 8.99 7.42
CA MET A 222 -18.00 8.73 7.76
C MET A 222 -17.07 9.06 6.59
N GLU A 223 -17.46 8.74 5.35
CA GLU A 223 -16.74 9.14 4.13
C GLU A 223 -16.62 10.67 4.03
N GLN A 224 -17.72 11.41 4.25
CA GLN A 224 -17.70 12.88 4.26
C GLN A 224 -16.75 13.44 5.32
N LEU A 225 -16.75 12.86 6.52
CA LEU A 225 -15.84 13.26 7.58
C LEU A 225 -14.38 12.95 7.21
N LEU A 226 -14.12 11.79 6.61
CA LEU A 226 -12.80 11.39 6.12
C LEU A 226 -12.28 12.39 5.08
N LEU A 227 -13.08 12.73 4.06
CA LEU A 227 -12.75 13.73 3.04
C LEU A 227 -12.38 15.10 3.65
N ASN A 228 -13.15 15.55 4.64
CA ASN A 228 -12.91 16.82 5.31
C ASN A 228 -11.60 16.81 6.11
N VAL A 229 -11.32 15.73 6.84
CA VAL A 229 -10.08 15.59 7.63
C VAL A 229 -8.85 15.48 6.72
N LEU A 230 -8.96 14.73 5.62
CA LEU A 230 -7.90 14.61 4.62
C LEU A 230 -7.78 15.83 3.70
N LYS A 231 -8.72 16.79 3.78
CA LYS A 231 -8.78 17.99 2.92
C LYS A 231 -8.76 17.66 1.43
N PHE A 232 -9.42 16.56 1.04
CA PHE A 232 -9.43 16.04 -0.34
C PHE A 232 -8.05 15.72 -0.93
N ASP A 233 -7.01 15.60 -0.11
CA ASP A 233 -5.69 15.14 -0.53
C ASP A 233 -5.68 13.60 -0.53
N LEU A 234 -6.06 13.01 -1.67
CA LEU A 234 -6.39 11.59 -1.81
C LEU A 234 -5.36 10.78 -2.64
N ASN A 235 -4.36 11.41 -3.24
CA ASN A 235 -3.40 10.72 -4.11
C ASN A 235 -1.96 10.76 -3.56
N PRO A 236 -1.71 10.21 -2.36
CA PRO A 236 -0.35 10.02 -1.87
C PRO A 236 0.39 8.98 -2.73
N PRO A 237 1.71 9.10 -2.91
CA PRO A 237 2.49 8.04 -3.53
C PRO A 237 2.45 6.78 -2.64
N THR A 238 2.21 5.61 -3.23
CA THR A 238 2.18 4.33 -2.50
C THR A 238 3.41 3.49 -2.83
N VAL A 239 3.66 2.44 -2.04
CA VAL A 239 4.71 1.45 -2.35
C VAL A 239 4.47 0.75 -3.68
N ILE A 240 3.22 0.64 -4.13
CA ILE A 240 2.84 -0.01 -5.39
C ILE A 240 3.32 0.82 -6.58
N ASN A 241 3.21 2.16 -6.52
CA ASN A 241 3.74 3.04 -7.57
C ASN A 241 5.25 2.82 -7.75
N TYR A 242 6.00 2.68 -6.65
CA TYR A 242 7.45 2.44 -6.72
C TYR A 242 7.80 1.03 -7.18
N VAL A 243 7.19 -0.02 -6.62
CA VAL A 243 7.57 -1.41 -6.96
C VAL A 243 7.28 -1.72 -8.42
N GLN A 244 6.12 -1.28 -8.95
CA GLN A 244 5.76 -1.49 -10.35
C GLN A 244 6.73 -0.74 -11.27
N LEU A 245 7.05 0.51 -10.94
CA LEU A 245 7.96 1.32 -11.73
C LEU A 245 9.41 0.80 -11.69
N ILE A 246 9.89 0.32 -10.55
CA ILE A 246 11.19 -0.38 -10.43
C ILE A 246 11.19 -1.63 -11.32
N CYS A 247 10.18 -2.48 -11.19
CA CYS A 247 10.10 -3.71 -11.97
C CYS A 247 10.06 -3.43 -13.48
N ALA A 248 9.30 -2.42 -13.91
CA ALA A 248 9.22 -2.05 -15.32
C ALA A 248 10.52 -1.43 -15.85
N LEU A 249 11.13 -0.49 -15.12
CA LEU A 249 12.37 0.20 -15.54
C LEU A 249 13.60 -0.72 -15.63
N PHE A 250 13.60 -1.82 -14.88
CA PHE A 250 14.71 -2.77 -14.84
C PHE A 250 14.37 -4.14 -15.45
N GLY A 251 13.20 -4.28 -16.10
CA GLY A 251 12.80 -5.53 -16.75
C GLY A 251 12.75 -6.73 -15.80
N LEU A 252 12.29 -6.51 -14.56
CA LEU A 252 12.22 -7.57 -13.55
C LEU A 252 11.03 -8.49 -13.85
N ASP A 253 11.24 -9.80 -13.68
CA ASP A 253 10.20 -10.80 -13.94
C ASP A 253 9.00 -10.70 -12.99
N LYS A 254 7.84 -11.19 -13.44
CA LYS A 254 6.58 -11.17 -12.67
C LYS A 254 6.70 -11.87 -11.32
N GLN A 255 7.49 -12.94 -11.21
CA GLN A 255 7.68 -13.64 -9.93
C GLN A 255 8.38 -12.74 -8.91
N THR A 256 9.38 -11.95 -9.34
CA THR A 256 10.02 -10.93 -8.52
C THR A 256 9.02 -9.85 -8.09
N LEU A 257 8.19 -9.35 -9.01
CA LEU A 257 7.16 -8.36 -8.71
C LEU A 257 6.17 -8.89 -7.66
N TYR A 258 5.60 -10.07 -7.87
CA TYR A 258 4.61 -10.66 -6.97
C TYR A 258 5.18 -10.95 -5.59
N LEU A 259 6.41 -11.47 -5.50
CA LEU A 259 7.05 -11.68 -4.20
C LEU A 259 7.34 -10.34 -3.50
N ALA A 260 7.80 -9.32 -4.23
CA ALA A 260 8.00 -7.99 -3.66
C ALA A 260 6.68 -7.37 -3.15
N MET A 261 5.58 -7.52 -3.91
CA MET A 261 4.24 -7.09 -3.49
C MET A 261 3.75 -7.82 -2.24
N PHE A 262 3.97 -9.14 -2.16
CA PHE A 262 3.67 -9.93 -0.96
C PHE A 262 4.42 -9.41 0.27
N LEU A 263 5.74 -9.22 0.14
CA LEU A 263 6.58 -8.68 1.22
C LEU A 263 6.14 -7.28 1.64
N LEU A 264 5.73 -6.43 0.69
CA LEU A 264 5.19 -5.10 0.97
C LEU A 264 3.85 -5.18 1.71
N GLU A 265 2.94 -6.07 1.31
CA GLU A 265 1.62 -6.15 1.92
C GLU A 265 1.73 -6.66 3.36
N LEU A 266 2.67 -7.55 3.66
CA LEU A 266 3.01 -7.94 5.04
C LEU A 266 3.41 -6.75 5.91
N THR A 267 4.09 -5.73 5.35
CA THR A 267 4.47 -4.53 6.11
C THR A 267 3.27 -3.71 6.58
N LEU A 268 2.11 -3.84 5.93
CA LEU A 268 0.89 -3.13 6.36
C LEU A 268 0.41 -3.60 7.74
N LEU A 269 0.73 -4.84 8.14
CA LEU A 269 0.29 -5.41 9.42
C LEU A 269 1.19 -5.04 10.61
N GLU A 270 2.36 -4.43 10.38
CA GLU A 270 3.34 -4.16 11.44
C GLU A 270 3.61 -2.66 11.60
N GLU A 271 3.58 -2.18 12.85
CA GLU A 271 3.77 -0.76 13.18
C GLU A 271 5.17 -0.25 12.85
N ASP A 272 6.17 -1.13 12.92
CA ASP A 272 7.59 -0.83 12.70
C ASP A 272 7.88 -0.25 11.31
N PHE A 273 7.03 -0.49 10.31
CA PHE A 273 7.24 0.00 8.96
C PHE A 273 6.62 1.38 8.70
N LEU A 274 5.74 1.89 9.58
CA LEU A 274 5.16 3.24 9.47
C LEU A 274 6.23 4.35 9.47
N GLU A 275 7.40 4.00 9.99
CA GLU A 275 8.55 4.88 10.12
C GLU A 275 9.31 5.06 8.78
N HIS A 276 9.12 4.13 7.84
CA HIS A 276 9.85 4.12 6.57
C HIS A 276 9.03 4.71 5.43
N LEU A 277 9.73 5.41 4.53
CA LEU A 277 9.14 5.94 3.30
C LEU A 277 8.73 4.80 2.34
N PRO A 278 7.65 4.99 1.57
CA PRO A 278 7.21 4.00 0.58
C PRO A 278 8.30 3.58 -0.42
N SER A 279 9.10 4.51 -0.92
CA SER A 279 10.20 4.21 -1.85
C SER A 279 11.25 3.29 -1.22
N LYS A 280 11.60 3.53 0.04
CA LYS A 280 12.54 2.70 0.80
C LYS A 280 11.99 1.30 1.04
N LEU A 281 10.70 1.18 1.38
CA LEU A 281 10.02 -0.11 1.54
C LEU A 281 10.01 -0.89 0.22
N ALA A 282 9.65 -0.23 -0.89
CA ALA A 282 9.60 -0.85 -2.21
C ALA A 282 10.97 -1.36 -2.67
N VAL A 283 12.02 -0.56 -2.55
CA VAL A 283 13.39 -0.97 -2.92
C VAL A 283 13.85 -2.14 -2.05
N SER A 284 13.61 -2.08 -0.74
CA SER A 284 13.96 -3.16 0.19
C SER A 284 13.26 -4.47 -0.19
N SER A 285 11.96 -4.42 -0.50
CA SER A 285 11.18 -5.58 -0.92
C SER A 285 11.66 -6.16 -2.25
N VAL A 286 12.04 -5.32 -3.22
CA VAL A 286 12.59 -5.79 -4.50
C VAL A 286 13.92 -6.50 -4.29
N VAL A 287 14.82 -5.92 -3.50
CA VAL A 287 16.13 -6.54 -3.18
C VAL A 287 15.91 -7.88 -2.46
N LEU A 288 15.03 -7.91 -1.46
CA LEU A 288 14.70 -9.12 -0.71
C LEU A 288 14.08 -10.18 -1.61
N ALA A 289 13.08 -9.83 -2.43
CA ALA A 289 12.43 -10.75 -3.35
C ALA A 289 13.44 -11.38 -4.33
N ARG A 290 14.33 -10.56 -4.91
CA ARG A 290 15.39 -11.05 -5.80
C ARG A 290 16.35 -12.00 -5.09
N TYR A 291 16.71 -11.71 -3.85
CA TYR A 291 17.56 -12.60 -3.04
C TYR A 291 16.86 -13.93 -2.79
N MET A 292 15.60 -13.92 -2.33
CA MET A 292 14.80 -15.12 -2.05
C MET A 292 14.57 -15.98 -3.30
N LEU A 293 14.55 -15.36 -4.48
CA LEU A 293 14.44 -16.03 -5.77
C LEU A 293 15.80 -16.42 -6.39
N ASN A 294 16.91 -16.35 -5.64
CA ASN A 294 18.27 -16.66 -6.10
C ASN A 294 18.67 -15.91 -7.40
N LYS A 295 18.19 -14.68 -7.59
CA LYS A 295 18.54 -13.86 -8.76
C LYS A 295 19.98 -13.36 -8.62
N ARG A 296 20.71 -13.29 -9.74
CA ARG A 296 22.06 -12.69 -9.76
C ARG A 296 21.99 -11.22 -9.38
N ASN A 297 22.95 -10.78 -8.58
CA ASN A 297 23.08 -9.41 -8.07
C ASN A 297 21.72 -8.86 -7.57
N PRO A 298 21.18 -9.37 -6.44
CA PRO A 298 19.88 -8.95 -5.90
C PRO A 298 19.78 -7.44 -5.68
N TYR A 299 20.90 -6.83 -5.27
CA TYR A 299 21.11 -5.40 -5.22
C TYR A 299 22.19 -5.03 -6.25
N PHE A 300 21.83 -4.20 -7.23
CA PHE A 300 22.70 -3.87 -8.37
C PHE A 300 22.87 -2.35 -8.49
N LEU A 301 24.03 -1.93 -9.01
CA LEU A 301 24.44 -0.52 -9.05
C LEU A 301 23.39 0.40 -9.70
N LYS A 302 22.74 -0.03 -10.78
CA LYS A 302 21.70 0.77 -11.45
C LYS A 302 20.52 1.04 -10.50
N LEU A 303 20.10 0.07 -9.68
CA LEU A 303 19.03 0.28 -8.68
C LEU A 303 19.47 1.30 -7.62
N GLU A 304 20.67 1.13 -7.04
CA GLU A 304 21.23 2.04 -6.03
C GLU A 304 21.30 3.49 -6.53
N LEU A 305 21.81 3.71 -7.74
CA LEU A 305 21.91 5.04 -8.34
C LEU A 305 20.54 5.69 -8.56
N SER A 306 19.50 4.88 -8.79
CA SER A 306 18.17 5.36 -9.15
C SER A 306 17.33 5.70 -7.92
N CYS A 307 17.48 4.90 -6.87
CA CYS A 307 16.74 5.05 -5.63
C CYS A 307 17.52 5.73 -4.51
N GLY A 308 18.81 6.07 -4.72
CA GLY A 308 19.68 6.81 -3.81
C GLY A 308 19.96 6.18 -2.45
N TYR A 309 19.36 5.02 -2.14
CA TYR A 309 19.59 4.26 -0.93
C TYR A 309 20.76 3.30 -1.10
N ASN A 310 21.76 3.42 -0.22
CA ASN A 310 22.83 2.45 -0.14
C ASN A 310 22.38 1.19 0.64
N PHE A 311 23.15 0.11 0.53
CA PHE A 311 22.81 -1.15 1.19
C PHE A 311 22.69 -1.02 2.72
N HIS A 312 23.58 -0.25 3.36
CA HIS A 312 23.54 -0.03 4.82
C HIS A 312 22.21 0.59 5.27
N GLN A 313 21.61 1.46 4.47
CA GLN A 313 20.32 2.07 4.77
C GLN A 313 19.15 1.10 4.57
N LEU A 314 19.24 0.18 3.60
CA LEU A 314 18.20 -0.81 3.30
C LEU A 314 18.25 -2.02 4.23
N LYS A 315 19.45 -2.44 4.67
CA LYS A 315 19.69 -3.64 5.49
C LYS A 315 18.72 -3.76 6.68
N PRO A 316 18.47 -2.72 7.50
CA PRO A 316 17.51 -2.84 8.62
C PRO A 316 16.08 -3.16 8.17
N VAL A 317 15.63 -2.55 7.07
CA VAL A 317 14.28 -2.77 6.52
C VAL A 317 14.18 -4.18 5.93
N ILE A 318 15.20 -4.61 5.19
CA ILE A 318 15.25 -5.94 4.59
C ILE A 318 15.22 -7.02 5.68
N VAL A 319 15.98 -6.87 6.77
CA VAL A 319 15.96 -7.81 7.91
C VAL A 319 14.56 -7.89 8.52
N LYS A 320 13.90 -6.75 8.75
CA LYS A 320 12.52 -6.74 9.29
C LYS A 320 11.53 -7.42 8.33
N GLN A 321 11.58 -7.11 7.04
CA GLN A 321 10.71 -7.71 6.02
C GLN A 321 10.93 -9.23 5.91
N HIS A 322 12.17 -9.69 6.03
CA HIS A 322 12.48 -11.11 6.01
C HIS A 322 11.93 -11.84 7.23
N ARG A 323 12.04 -11.28 8.43
CA ARG A 323 11.37 -11.86 9.62
C ARG A 323 9.86 -11.91 9.44
N ALA A 324 9.26 -10.83 8.95
CA ALA A 324 7.83 -10.80 8.66
C ALA A 324 7.41 -11.91 7.68
N PHE A 325 8.26 -12.19 6.68
CA PHE A 325 8.07 -13.28 5.72
C PHE A 325 8.24 -14.68 6.36
N GLU A 326 9.25 -14.88 7.19
CA GLU A 326 9.46 -16.15 7.90
C GLU A 326 8.30 -16.48 8.85
N ASP A 327 7.81 -15.47 9.57
CA ASP A 327 6.75 -15.65 10.55
C ASP A 327 5.36 -15.76 9.89
N SER A 328 5.19 -15.23 8.68
CA SER A 328 3.87 -15.07 8.03
C SER A 328 3.02 -16.35 7.98
N PRO A 329 3.55 -17.57 7.74
CA PRO A 329 2.72 -18.78 7.71
C PRO A 329 2.13 -19.16 9.07
N THR A 330 2.70 -18.66 10.18
CA THR A 330 2.33 -19.03 11.55
C THR A 330 1.52 -17.95 12.29
N LYS A 331 1.48 -16.73 11.75
CA LYS A 331 0.71 -15.62 12.34
C LYS A 331 -0.80 -15.88 12.28
N GLN A 332 -1.56 -15.27 13.20
CA GLN A 332 -3.02 -15.44 13.22
C GLN A 332 -3.73 -14.75 12.04
N LEU A 333 -3.23 -13.60 11.60
CA LEU A 333 -3.74 -12.84 10.46
C LEU A 333 -3.19 -13.45 9.17
N GLN A 334 -4.09 -14.06 8.38
CA GLN A 334 -3.73 -14.92 7.25
C GLN A 334 -4.29 -14.46 5.90
N SER A 335 -5.00 -13.32 5.84
CA SER A 335 -5.66 -12.91 4.59
C SER A 335 -4.65 -12.59 3.49
N ILE A 336 -3.53 -11.94 3.83
CA ILE A 336 -2.42 -11.70 2.90
C ILE A 336 -1.75 -13.02 2.48
N GLN A 337 -1.45 -13.91 3.44
CA GLN A 337 -0.84 -15.21 3.13
C GLN A 337 -1.70 -16.00 2.14
N ASN A 338 -3.01 -16.07 2.36
CA ASN A 338 -3.93 -16.80 1.50
C ASN A 338 -4.06 -16.16 0.11
N LYS A 339 -4.11 -14.83 0.02
CA LYS A 339 -4.13 -14.08 -1.25
C LYS A 339 -2.94 -14.48 -2.14
N TYR A 340 -1.71 -14.46 -1.61
CA TYR A 340 -0.48 -14.73 -2.39
C TYR A 340 -0.14 -16.23 -2.53
N LYS A 341 -0.95 -17.12 -1.94
CA LYS A 341 -0.91 -18.57 -2.24
C LYS A 341 -1.60 -18.93 -3.56
N THR A 342 -2.39 -18.01 -4.11
CA THR A 342 -3.15 -18.26 -5.34
C THR A 342 -2.26 -18.20 -6.59
N ASP A 343 -2.71 -18.89 -7.66
CA ASP A 343 -2.01 -18.89 -8.96
C ASP A 343 -1.94 -17.48 -9.59
N LYS A 344 -2.88 -16.59 -9.26
CA LYS A 344 -2.91 -15.18 -9.71
C LYS A 344 -1.59 -14.46 -9.39
N TYR A 345 -1.02 -14.73 -8.22
CA TYR A 345 0.25 -14.14 -7.77
C TYR A 345 1.42 -15.13 -7.86
N GLY A 346 1.31 -16.19 -8.67
CA GLY A 346 2.38 -17.16 -8.88
C GLY A 346 2.77 -17.96 -7.63
N CYS A 347 1.84 -18.11 -6.68
CA CYS A 347 2.04 -18.90 -5.46
C CYS A 347 3.26 -18.47 -4.63
N VAL A 348 3.65 -17.19 -4.69
CA VAL A 348 4.88 -16.68 -4.06
C VAL A 348 4.88 -16.81 -2.54
N ALA A 349 3.71 -16.87 -1.90
CA ALA A 349 3.62 -17.11 -0.46
C ALA A 349 4.01 -18.55 -0.03
N ASN A 350 4.15 -19.48 -0.98
CA ASN A 350 4.65 -20.84 -0.73
C ASN A 350 6.18 -20.95 -0.86
N ILE A 351 6.86 -19.88 -1.25
CA ILE A 351 8.33 -19.88 -1.35
C ILE A 351 8.91 -20.01 0.06
N THR A 352 9.80 -20.98 0.26
CA THR A 352 10.55 -21.10 1.51
C THR A 352 11.56 -19.97 1.61
N PRO A 353 11.54 -19.15 2.68
CA PRO A 353 12.53 -18.11 2.89
C PRO A 353 13.95 -18.69 2.94
N LEU A 354 14.88 -18.08 2.22
CA LEU A 354 16.30 -18.37 2.33
C LEU A 354 16.87 -17.70 3.59
N HIS A 355 17.88 -18.30 4.20
CA HIS A 355 18.61 -17.67 5.29
C HIS A 355 19.31 -16.38 4.79
N LEU A 356 19.13 -15.28 5.52
CA LEU A 356 19.83 -14.03 5.23
C LEU A 356 21.28 -14.10 5.70
N ASN A 357 22.20 -14.23 4.76
CA ASN A 357 23.64 -14.10 5.01
C ASN A 357 24.12 -12.73 4.51
N PHE A 358 23.93 -11.70 5.32
CA PHE A 358 24.64 -10.44 5.12
C PHE A 358 26.03 -10.54 5.74
N GLU A 359 26.87 -11.41 5.19
CA GLU A 359 28.31 -11.31 5.45
C GLU A 359 28.73 -9.93 4.94
N ASP A 360 29.30 -9.12 5.82
CA ASP A 360 29.81 -7.79 5.50
C ASP A 360 30.96 -7.96 4.47
N LYS A 361 30.63 -7.88 3.18
CA LYS A 361 31.58 -7.84 2.07
C LYS A 361 31.65 -6.46 1.46
#